data_AF-A0A078H9U8-F1
#
_entry.id   AF-A0A078H9U8-F1
#
_cell.length_a   1.000
_cell.length_b   1.000
_cell.length_c   1.000
_cell.angle_alpha   90.00
_cell.angle_beta   90.00
_cell.angle_gamma   90.00
#
_symmetry.space_group_name_H-M   'P 1'
#
loop_
_entity.id
_entity.type
_entity.pdbx_description
1 polymer ?
#
loop_
_entity_poly.entity_id
_entity_poly.type
_entity_poly.pdbx_seq_one_letter_code
_entity_poly.pdbx_strand_id
1 'polypeptide(L)'
;MADERYNRKNPAVKRILQEVKEMKANPSDDFMSLPLEENIFEWQFAIRGPSETEFEGGIYHGRIQLPSDYPFKPPSFLLLTPSGRFETNTKICLSISNYHPEHWQPSWSVRTALVALIAFMPSNPSGAIGSVDYPKEERRALATKSRESPPKYGSPERQKVIDEIHQYMLSKTPSPKPNPEECNKTSSADSDDQSQTKPQDTEAATAEPVTAVEEKVVDQIAEEAGQTVVPGANAGENVAAGDNRNGLVRQREQATVAVRAAQRRGDDRLFTWAAVGLTIAIVVLLLKKLVRSSGHGALFMDES
;
A
#
# COMPACT_ATOMS: atom_id res chain seq x y z
N MET A 1 -0.31 -35.29 -6.96
CA MET A 1 0.96 -34.72 -7.46
C MET A 1 0.71 -33.26 -7.85
N ALA A 2 0.94 -32.30 -6.96
CA ALA A 2 0.82 -30.87 -7.25
C ALA A 2 2.16 -30.24 -7.72
N ASP A 3 3.22 -31.05 -7.74
CA ASP A 3 4.60 -30.61 -7.92
C ASP A 3 5.00 -30.33 -9.37
N GLU A 4 4.24 -30.80 -10.37
CA GLU A 4 4.59 -30.64 -11.80
C GLU A 4 3.97 -29.41 -12.49
N ARG A 5 3.05 -28.69 -11.84
CA ARG A 5 2.24 -27.65 -12.52
C ARG A 5 2.99 -26.33 -12.75
N TYR A 6 4.07 -26.05 -12.00
CA TYR A 6 4.76 -24.75 -12.05
C TYR A 6 6.29 -24.89 -12.10
N ASN A 7 6.94 -24.00 -12.85
CA ASN A 7 8.41 -23.95 -12.91
C ASN A 7 9.00 -23.45 -11.59
N ARG A 8 9.32 -24.38 -10.68
CA ARG A 8 9.95 -24.08 -9.38
C ARG A 8 11.35 -23.50 -9.48
N LYS A 9 11.97 -23.40 -10.66
CA LYS A 9 13.23 -22.67 -10.83
C LYS A 9 13.01 -21.16 -10.93
N ASN A 10 11.80 -20.71 -11.30
CA ASN A 10 11.46 -19.30 -11.34
C ASN A 10 11.39 -18.74 -9.90
N PRO A 11 12.17 -17.68 -9.57
CA PRO A 11 12.17 -17.08 -8.24
C PRO A 11 10.80 -16.54 -7.82
N ALA A 12 10.01 -15.98 -8.73
CA ALA A 12 8.66 -15.49 -8.45
C ALA A 12 7.75 -16.64 -8.01
N VAL A 13 7.79 -17.77 -8.73
CA VAL A 13 7.03 -18.97 -8.38
C VAL A 13 7.44 -19.50 -7.01
N LYS A 14 8.75 -19.56 -6.71
CA LYS A 14 9.22 -19.97 -5.37
C LYS A 14 8.67 -19.05 -4.28
N ARG A 15 8.74 -17.73 -4.49
CA ARG A 15 8.24 -16.74 -3.54
C ARG A 15 6.73 -16.89 -3.31
N ILE A 16 5.94 -16.97 -4.37
CA ILE A 16 4.49 -17.13 -4.30
C ILE A 16 4.12 -18.40 -3.53
N LEU A 17 4.72 -19.55 -3.85
CA LEU A 17 4.42 -20.80 -3.16
C LEU A 17 4.80 -20.77 -1.67
N GLN A 18 5.88 -20.06 -1.33
CA GLN A 18 6.29 -19.85 0.06
C GLN A 18 5.25 -18.98 0.80
N GLU A 19 4.80 -17.86 0.21
CA GLU A 19 3.76 -17.01 0.82
C GLU A 19 2.43 -17.74 0.96
N VAL A 20 2.04 -18.59 -0.01
CA VAL A 20 0.84 -19.45 0.12
C VAL A 20 0.95 -20.36 1.35
N LYS A 21 2.13 -20.95 1.58
CA LYS A 21 2.37 -21.80 2.75
C LYS A 21 2.28 -20.99 4.05
N GLU A 22 2.86 -19.80 4.08
CA GLU A 22 2.82 -18.90 5.24
C GLU A 22 1.39 -18.43 5.55
N MET A 23 0.62 -18.07 4.53
CA MET A 23 -0.79 -17.67 4.65
C MET A 23 -1.63 -18.81 5.25
N LYS A 24 -1.42 -20.05 4.82
CA LYS A 24 -2.10 -21.23 5.37
C LYS A 24 -1.67 -21.57 6.79
N ALA A 25 -0.38 -21.41 7.10
CA ALA A 25 0.16 -21.73 8.42
C ALA A 25 -0.26 -20.73 9.49
N ASN A 26 -0.51 -19.48 9.12
CA ASN A 26 -0.88 -18.41 10.04
C ASN A 26 -2.13 -17.64 9.54
N PRO A 27 -3.34 -18.20 9.65
CA PRO A 27 -4.56 -17.52 9.21
C PRO A 27 -4.77 -16.19 9.96
N SER A 28 -5.40 -15.21 9.30
CA SER A 28 -5.75 -13.92 9.90
C SER A 28 -7.27 -13.82 10.08
N ASP A 29 -7.72 -13.14 11.13
CA ASP A 29 -9.14 -12.82 11.33
C ASP A 29 -9.55 -11.54 10.56
N ASP A 30 -8.58 -10.72 10.12
CA ASP A 30 -8.83 -9.45 9.43
C ASP A 30 -8.88 -9.61 7.91
N PHE A 31 -8.33 -10.69 7.36
CA PHE A 31 -8.40 -10.96 5.93
C PHE A 31 -8.25 -12.46 5.63
N MET A 32 -8.69 -12.84 4.43
CA MET A 32 -8.35 -14.11 3.80
C MET A 32 -7.98 -13.86 2.35
N SER A 33 -7.00 -14.62 1.84
CA SER A 33 -6.56 -14.53 0.46
C SER A 33 -6.09 -15.89 -0.05
N LEU A 34 -6.50 -16.23 -1.26
CA LEU A 34 -6.20 -17.51 -1.91
C LEU A 34 -5.79 -17.27 -3.38
N PRO A 35 -4.69 -17.90 -3.85
CA PRO A 35 -4.36 -17.91 -5.27
C PRO A 35 -5.38 -18.75 -6.05
N LEU A 36 -5.58 -18.42 -7.33
CA LEU A 36 -6.30 -19.32 -8.22
C LEU A 36 -5.46 -20.55 -8.56
N GLU A 37 -6.13 -21.69 -8.69
CA GLU A 37 -5.46 -22.92 -9.11
C GLU A 37 -4.89 -22.83 -10.53
N GLU A 38 -5.65 -22.20 -11.44
CA GLU A 38 -5.26 -21.99 -12.84
C GLU A 38 -4.09 -21.02 -13.01
N ASN A 39 -3.98 -20.03 -12.13
CA ASN A 39 -2.96 -19.00 -12.20
C ASN A 39 -2.59 -18.47 -10.80
N ILE A 40 -1.46 -18.93 -10.27
CA ILE A 40 -0.95 -18.52 -8.94
C ILE A 40 -0.47 -17.06 -8.87
N PHE A 41 -0.41 -16.36 -10.01
CA PHE A 41 -0.13 -14.92 -10.05
C PHE A 41 -1.40 -14.09 -9.85
N GLU A 42 -2.57 -14.71 -9.81
CA GLU A 42 -3.83 -14.03 -9.51
C GLU A 42 -4.44 -14.61 -8.24
N TRP A 43 -4.79 -13.73 -7.31
CA TRP A 43 -5.34 -14.09 -6.01
C TRP A 43 -6.69 -13.42 -5.82
N GLN A 44 -7.62 -14.12 -5.17
CA GLN A 44 -8.82 -13.54 -4.61
C GLN A 44 -8.58 -13.25 -3.13
N PHE A 45 -9.11 -12.13 -2.64
CA PHE A 45 -9.03 -11.79 -1.23
C PHE A 45 -10.33 -11.18 -0.74
N ALA A 46 -10.54 -11.21 0.57
CA ALA A 46 -11.44 -10.31 1.25
C ALA A 46 -10.78 -9.76 2.52
N ILE A 47 -11.06 -8.50 2.82
CA ILE A 47 -10.64 -7.83 4.05
C ILE A 47 -11.86 -7.46 4.89
N ARG A 48 -11.68 -7.48 6.21
CA ARG A 48 -12.62 -6.93 7.16
C ARG A 48 -12.47 -5.40 7.17
N GLY A 49 -13.60 -4.70 7.24
CA GLY A 49 -13.58 -3.26 7.48
C GLY A 49 -12.96 -2.92 8.84
N PRO A 50 -12.01 -1.96 8.90
CA PRO A 50 -11.38 -1.56 10.15
C PRO A 50 -12.41 -1.17 11.23
N SER A 51 -12.17 -1.60 12.46
CA SER A 51 -12.98 -1.21 13.62
C SER A 51 -12.92 0.29 13.86
N GLU A 52 -13.97 0.85 14.46
CA GLU A 52 -14.08 2.27 14.80
C GLU A 52 -14.03 3.21 13.57
N THR A 53 -14.42 2.68 12.41
CA THR A 53 -14.53 3.43 11.15
C THR A 53 -15.89 3.20 10.51
N GLU A 54 -16.24 4.02 9.51
CA GLU A 54 -17.45 3.83 8.72
C GLU A 54 -17.46 2.55 7.87
N PHE A 55 -16.35 1.82 7.81
CA PHE A 55 -16.23 0.54 7.12
C PHE A 55 -16.49 -0.65 8.04
N GLU A 56 -16.55 -0.45 9.36
CA GLU A 56 -16.61 -1.50 10.37
C GLU A 56 -17.72 -2.54 10.07
N GLY A 57 -17.36 -3.81 10.25
CA GLY A 57 -18.26 -4.94 10.06
C GLY A 57 -18.52 -5.32 8.60
N GLY A 58 -18.02 -4.53 7.64
CA GLY A 58 -18.03 -4.87 6.22
C GLY A 58 -17.03 -5.97 5.84
N ILE A 59 -17.32 -6.66 4.74
CA ILE A 59 -16.49 -7.70 4.12
C ILE A 59 -16.23 -7.29 2.67
N TYR A 60 -15.02 -6.78 2.40
CA TYR A 60 -14.69 -6.20 1.09
C TYR A 60 -13.85 -7.17 0.28
N HIS A 61 -14.47 -7.76 -0.74
CA HIS A 61 -13.81 -8.65 -1.69
C HIS A 61 -13.02 -7.88 -2.75
N GLY A 62 -11.91 -8.45 -3.17
CA GLY A 62 -11.05 -7.91 -4.20
C GLY A 62 -10.16 -8.97 -4.84
N ARG A 63 -9.30 -8.53 -5.75
CA ARG A 63 -8.28 -9.38 -6.39
C ARG A 63 -6.91 -8.73 -6.38
N ILE A 64 -5.90 -9.58 -6.32
CA ILE A 64 -4.48 -9.22 -6.42
C ILE A 64 -3.93 -9.81 -7.71
N GLN A 65 -3.27 -8.99 -8.50
CA GLN A 65 -2.51 -9.44 -9.66
C GLN A 65 -1.02 -9.20 -9.40
N LEU A 66 -0.28 -10.29 -9.32
CA LEU A 66 1.17 -10.33 -9.15
C LEU A 66 1.85 -10.27 -10.53
N PRO A 67 2.85 -9.39 -10.73
CA PRO A 67 3.60 -9.36 -11.97
C PRO A 67 4.55 -10.55 -12.09
N SER A 68 5.03 -10.84 -13.30
CA SER A 68 5.94 -11.98 -13.56
C SER A 68 7.29 -11.90 -12.85
N ASP A 69 7.69 -10.69 -12.48
CA ASP A 69 8.92 -10.35 -11.75
C ASP A 69 8.68 -10.07 -10.26
N TYR A 70 7.51 -10.44 -9.72
CA TYR A 70 7.25 -10.43 -8.28
C TYR A 70 8.34 -11.25 -7.53
N PRO A 71 8.87 -10.78 -6.38
CA PRO A 71 8.50 -9.57 -5.64
C PRO A 71 9.33 -8.33 -5.99
N PHE A 72 10.09 -8.31 -7.09
CA PHE A 72 10.87 -7.13 -7.47
C PHE A 72 10.01 -5.98 -8.01
N LYS A 73 8.81 -6.30 -8.51
CA LYS A 73 7.76 -5.31 -8.75
C LYS A 73 6.56 -5.54 -7.84
N PRO A 74 5.87 -4.46 -7.46
CA PRO A 74 4.70 -4.52 -6.59
C PRO A 74 3.50 -5.21 -7.26
N PRO A 75 2.57 -5.74 -6.44
CA PRO A 75 1.27 -6.20 -6.91
C PRO A 75 0.36 -5.06 -7.35
N SER A 76 -0.75 -5.40 -8.01
CA SER A 76 -1.87 -4.49 -8.24
C SER A 76 -3.15 -5.02 -7.57
N PHE A 77 -3.95 -4.10 -7.03
CA PHE A 77 -5.17 -4.40 -6.27
C PHE A 77 -6.39 -3.81 -6.97
N LEU A 78 -7.50 -4.53 -6.89
CA LEU A 78 -8.82 -4.06 -7.31
C LEU A 78 -9.85 -4.52 -6.29
N LEU A 79 -10.75 -3.64 -5.86
CA LEU A 79 -11.94 -4.06 -5.10
C LEU A 79 -13.05 -4.49 -6.05
N LEU A 80 -13.78 -5.52 -5.66
CA LEU A 80 -14.98 -6.02 -6.31
C LEU A 80 -16.25 -5.60 -5.54
N THR A 81 -16.11 -5.42 -4.22
CA THR A 81 -17.21 -4.96 -3.36
C THR A 81 -17.23 -3.43 -3.29
N PRO A 82 -18.38 -2.78 -3.55
CA PRO A 82 -18.51 -1.33 -3.34
C PRO A 82 -18.29 -0.97 -1.87
N SER A 83 -17.33 -0.07 -1.61
CA SER A 83 -17.01 0.39 -0.25
C SER A 83 -17.30 1.87 -0.01
N GLY A 84 -17.54 2.66 -1.06
CA GLY A 84 -17.59 4.12 -0.95
C GLY A 84 -16.22 4.78 -0.69
N ARG A 85 -15.12 3.99 -0.76
CA ARG A 85 -13.72 4.45 -0.69
C ARG A 85 -12.94 4.22 -1.98
N PHE A 86 -13.17 3.09 -2.63
CA PHE A 86 -12.54 2.73 -3.90
C PHE A 86 -13.59 2.37 -4.93
N GLU A 87 -13.37 2.83 -6.16
CA GLU A 87 -14.15 2.41 -7.31
C GLU A 87 -13.90 0.93 -7.58
N THR A 88 -14.98 0.17 -7.78
CA THR A 88 -14.87 -1.26 -8.06
C THR A 88 -14.28 -1.51 -9.43
N ASN A 89 -13.51 -2.59 -9.58
CA ASN A 89 -12.82 -2.97 -10.81
C ASN A 89 -11.83 -1.92 -11.35
N THR A 90 -11.47 -0.93 -10.55
CA THR A 90 -10.41 0.04 -10.85
C THR A 90 -9.15 -0.31 -10.07
N LYS A 91 -7.97 -0.09 -10.68
CA LYS A 91 -6.69 -0.28 -9.99
C LYS A 91 -6.56 0.74 -8.87
N ILE A 92 -6.27 0.26 -7.67
CA ILE A 92 -6.04 1.12 -6.50
C ILE A 92 -4.59 1.60 -6.52
N CYS A 93 -4.41 2.91 -6.39
CA CYS A 93 -3.09 3.53 -6.31
C CYS A 93 -2.72 3.76 -4.85
N LEU A 94 -1.78 2.96 -4.36
CA LEU A 94 -1.15 3.05 -3.04
C LEU A 94 0.38 3.05 -3.21
N SER A 95 1.11 3.55 -2.22
CA SER A 95 2.57 3.41 -2.10
C SER A 95 3.04 1.94 -2.14
N ILE A 96 2.18 1.00 -1.72
CA ILE A 96 2.41 -0.45 -1.76
C ILE A 96 2.00 -1.12 -3.09
N SER A 97 1.50 -0.35 -4.05
CA SER A 97 0.96 -0.85 -5.32
C SER A 97 1.86 -0.46 -6.50
N ASN A 98 1.59 -1.03 -7.68
CA ASN A 98 2.29 -0.73 -8.93
C ASN A 98 2.22 0.73 -9.42
N TYR A 99 1.58 1.63 -8.68
CA TYR A 99 1.62 3.06 -8.98
C TYR A 99 2.90 3.76 -8.51
N HIS A 100 3.50 3.28 -7.42
CA HIS A 100 4.70 3.83 -6.79
C HIS A 100 5.77 2.76 -6.59
N PRO A 101 6.35 2.21 -7.68
CA PRO A 101 7.33 1.14 -7.61
C PRO A 101 8.59 1.52 -6.80
N GLU A 102 8.88 2.80 -6.64
CA GLU A 102 9.98 3.35 -5.82
C GLU A 102 9.82 3.09 -4.32
N HIS A 103 8.58 2.99 -3.82
CA HIS A 103 8.29 2.77 -2.41
C HIS A 103 8.15 1.28 -2.08
N TRP A 104 7.89 0.44 -3.09
CA TRP A 104 7.76 -1.00 -2.91
C TRP A 104 9.08 -1.66 -2.46
N GLN A 105 9.01 -2.42 -1.39
CA GLN A 105 10.14 -3.24 -0.93
C GLN A 105 9.90 -4.72 -1.27
N PRO A 106 10.82 -5.41 -1.97
CA PRO A 106 10.68 -6.85 -2.27
C PRO A 106 10.59 -7.78 -1.04
N SER A 107 10.91 -7.27 0.15
CA SER A 107 10.69 -7.95 1.42
C SER A 107 9.21 -8.01 1.82
N TRP A 108 8.37 -7.09 1.35
CA TRP A 108 6.93 -7.09 1.62
C TRP A 108 6.24 -8.24 0.89
N SER A 109 5.26 -8.83 1.56
CA SER A 109 4.48 -9.97 1.08
C SER A 109 3.05 -9.56 0.73
N VAL A 110 2.28 -10.47 0.13
CA VAL A 110 0.82 -10.34 -0.02
C VAL A 110 0.16 -10.02 1.32
N ARG A 111 0.59 -10.66 2.42
CA ARG A 111 0.09 -10.37 3.78
C ARG A 111 0.34 -8.92 4.17
N THR A 112 1.59 -8.46 4.06
CA THR A 112 1.96 -7.09 4.42
C THR A 112 1.13 -6.09 3.62
N ALA A 113 0.92 -6.36 2.33
CA ALA A 113 0.14 -5.48 1.48
C ALA A 113 -1.36 -5.47 1.83
N LEU A 114 -1.94 -6.60 2.26
CA LEU A 114 -3.33 -6.65 2.75
C LEU A 114 -3.51 -5.89 4.06
N VAL A 115 -2.56 -6.03 5.01
CA VAL A 115 -2.57 -5.25 6.26
C VAL A 115 -2.51 -3.75 5.96
N ALA A 116 -1.64 -3.34 5.03
CA ALA A 116 -1.53 -1.96 4.60
C ALA A 116 -2.81 -1.46 3.90
N LEU A 117 -3.45 -2.28 3.07
CA LEU A 117 -4.73 -1.93 2.45
C LEU A 117 -5.83 -1.70 3.51
N ILE A 118 -5.89 -2.52 4.56
CA ILE A 118 -6.83 -2.36 5.68
C ILE A 118 -6.56 -1.04 6.41
N ALA A 119 -5.31 -0.79 6.80
CA ALA A 119 -4.91 0.44 7.50
C ALA A 119 -5.19 1.71 6.67
N PHE A 120 -5.17 1.59 5.34
CA PHE A 120 -5.40 2.72 4.44
C PHE A 120 -6.88 2.99 4.15
N MET A 121 -7.81 2.06 4.40
CA MET A 121 -9.25 2.26 4.17
C MET A 121 -9.82 3.56 4.79
N PRO A 122 -9.55 3.91 6.07
CA PRO A 122 -10.07 5.14 6.68
C PRO A 122 -9.30 6.41 6.32
N SER A 123 -8.25 6.31 5.51
CA SER A 123 -7.50 7.48 5.05
C SER A 123 -8.34 8.37 4.14
N ASN A 124 -8.01 9.67 4.12
CA ASN A 124 -8.68 10.61 3.24
C ASN A 124 -8.45 10.23 1.76
N PRO A 125 -9.50 10.14 0.93
CA PRO A 125 -9.39 9.78 -0.49
C PRO A 125 -8.44 10.65 -1.31
N SER A 126 -8.25 11.92 -0.93
CA SER A 126 -7.27 12.86 -1.51
C SER A 126 -7.27 12.96 -3.05
N GLY A 127 -8.38 12.59 -3.71
CA GLY A 127 -8.48 12.57 -5.17
C GLY A 127 -7.60 11.54 -5.88
N ALA A 128 -7.07 10.54 -5.17
CA ALA A 128 -6.24 9.49 -5.76
C ALA A 128 -6.99 8.69 -6.84
N ILE A 129 -6.27 8.16 -7.83
CA ILE A 129 -6.88 7.40 -8.92
C ILE A 129 -7.56 6.13 -8.38
N GLY A 130 -8.82 5.93 -8.78
CA GLY A 130 -9.67 4.84 -8.29
C GLY A 130 -10.29 5.11 -6.92
N SER A 131 -10.10 6.30 -6.34
CA SER A 131 -10.73 6.71 -5.10
C SER A 131 -12.12 7.30 -5.33
N VAL A 132 -13.07 7.01 -4.45
CA VAL A 132 -14.37 7.69 -4.37
C VAL A 132 -14.60 8.20 -2.95
N ASP A 133 -15.38 9.27 -2.80
CA ASP A 133 -15.61 9.91 -1.50
C ASP A 133 -17.10 9.97 -1.17
N TYR A 134 -17.65 8.83 -0.73
CA TYR A 134 -19.05 8.77 -0.31
C TYR A 134 -19.19 9.27 1.13
N PRO A 135 -20.36 9.84 1.50
CA PRO A 135 -20.67 10.17 2.88
C PRO A 135 -20.51 8.96 3.82
N LYS A 136 -20.19 9.22 5.09
CA LYS A 136 -19.93 8.16 6.08
C LYS A 136 -21.14 7.25 6.28
N GLU A 137 -22.34 7.80 6.19
CA GLU A 137 -23.61 7.08 6.32
C GLU A 137 -23.79 6.07 5.20
N GLU A 138 -23.46 6.46 3.96
CA GLU A 138 -23.50 5.56 2.81
C GLU A 138 -22.43 4.47 2.91
N ARG A 139 -21.23 4.80 3.38
CA ARG A 139 -20.16 3.80 3.64
C ARG A 139 -20.61 2.75 4.65
N ARG A 140 -21.29 3.14 5.74
CA ARG A 140 -21.87 2.20 6.73
C ARG A 140 -22.97 1.31 6.13
N ALA A 141 -23.82 1.88 5.27
CA ALA A 141 -24.84 1.11 4.56
C ALA A 141 -24.19 0.07 3.62
N LEU A 142 -23.14 0.46 2.89
CA LEU A 142 -22.35 -0.44 2.04
C LEU A 142 -21.63 -1.52 2.86
N ALA A 143 -21.09 -1.18 4.04
CA ALA A 143 -20.50 -2.14 4.96
C ALA A 143 -21.51 -3.23 5.36
N THR A 144 -22.75 -2.84 5.70
CA THR A 144 -23.82 -3.80 6.02
C THR A 144 -24.16 -4.68 4.81
N LYS A 145 -24.37 -4.05 3.65
CA LYS A 145 -24.74 -4.75 2.40
C LYS A 145 -23.66 -5.73 1.94
N SER A 146 -22.39 -5.42 2.15
CA SER A 146 -21.26 -6.27 1.74
C SER A 146 -21.29 -7.69 2.34
N ARG A 147 -22.02 -7.89 3.43
CA ARG A 147 -22.15 -9.16 4.14
C ARG A 147 -23.24 -10.08 3.56
N GLU A 148 -24.18 -9.53 2.80
CA GLU A 148 -25.37 -10.27 2.35
C GLU A 148 -25.00 -11.36 1.34
N SER A 149 -24.08 -11.04 0.42
CA SER A 149 -23.58 -12.00 -0.56
C SER A 149 -22.21 -11.59 -1.09
N PRO A 150 -21.35 -12.57 -1.46
CA PRO A 150 -20.12 -12.27 -2.18
C PRO A 150 -20.40 -11.70 -3.57
N PRO A 151 -19.49 -10.88 -4.13
CA PRO A 151 -19.63 -10.43 -5.51
C PRO A 151 -19.60 -11.61 -6.48
N LYS A 152 -20.32 -11.46 -7.60
CA LYS A 152 -20.27 -12.42 -8.71
C LYS A 152 -19.23 -11.97 -9.73
N TYR A 153 -18.18 -12.77 -9.93
CA TYR A 153 -17.05 -12.36 -10.75
C TYR A 153 -16.27 -13.53 -11.37
N GLY A 154 -16.07 -13.46 -12.69
CA GLY A 154 -15.21 -14.37 -13.46
C GLY A 154 -15.75 -15.80 -13.63
N SER A 155 -14.84 -16.77 -13.68
CA SER A 155 -15.14 -18.18 -13.94
C SER A 155 -15.82 -18.87 -12.74
N PRO A 156 -16.51 -20.02 -12.94
CA PRO A 156 -17.06 -20.81 -11.84
C PRO A 156 -16.02 -21.23 -10.79
N GLU A 157 -14.80 -21.55 -11.21
CA GLU A 157 -13.69 -21.94 -10.35
C GLU A 157 -13.27 -20.78 -9.45
N ARG A 158 -13.15 -19.59 -10.03
CA ARG A 158 -12.89 -18.36 -9.27
C ARG A 158 -14.03 -18.02 -8.32
N GLN A 159 -15.28 -18.19 -8.77
CA GLN A 159 -16.43 -17.94 -7.91
C GLN A 159 -16.42 -18.83 -6.67
N LYS A 160 -16.01 -20.10 -6.79
CA LYS A 160 -15.84 -21.00 -5.63
C LYS A 160 -14.82 -20.45 -4.62
N VAL A 161 -13.70 -19.91 -5.10
CA VAL A 161 -12.67 -19.28 -4.23
C VAL A 161 -13.24 -18.04 -3.53
N ILE A 162 -13.98 -17.20 -4.25
CA ILE A 162 -14.65 -16.02 -3.67
C ILE A 162 -15.66 -16.44 -2.60
N ASP A 163 -16.48 -17.45 -2.89
CA ASP A 163 -17.50 -17.96 -1.97
C ASP A 163 -16.85 -18.57 -0.71
N GLU A 164 -15.76 -19.34 -0.86
CA GLU A 164 -14.97 -19.88 0.25
C GLU A 164 -14.42 -18.78 1.17
N ILE A 165 -13.78 -17.77 0.57
CA ILE A 165 -13.26 -16.59 1.29
C ILE A 165 -14.39 -15.89 2.04
N HIS A 166 -15.55 -15.71 1.40
CA HIS A 166 -16.68 -15.02 2.03
C HIS A 166 -17.21 -15.77 3.25
N GLN A 167 -17.35 -17.09 3.17
CA GLN A 167 -17.78 -17.92 4.31
C GLN A 167 -16.78 -17.84 5.47
N TYR A 168 -15.48 -17.88 5.19
CA TYR A 168 -14.47 -17.68 6.20
C TYR A 168 -14.61 -16.30 6.87
N MET A 169 -14.71 -15.22 6.09
CA MET A 169 -14.81 -13.86 6.64
C MET A 169 -16.09 -13.65 7.45
N LEU A 170 -17.21 -14.27 7.06
CA LEU A 170 -18.45 -14.27 7.86
C LEU A 170 -18.24 -14.92 9.23
N SER A 171 -17.46 -16.01 9.30
CA SER A 171 -17.15 -16.67 10.58
C SER A 171 -16.27 -15.83 11.51
N LYS A 172 -15.51 -14.88 10.97
CA LYS A 172 -14.56 -14.03 11.70
C LYS A 172 -15.05 -12.61 11.98
N THR A 173 -16.04 -12.13 11.24
CA THR A 173 -16.54 -10.75 11.32
C THR A 173 -17.89 -10.72 12.05
N PRO A 174 -17.92 -10.29 13.33
CA PRO A 174 -19.18 -10.14 14.07
C PRO A 174 -20.14 -9.22 13.32
N SER A 175 -21.44 -9.46 13.45
CA SER A 175 -22.46 -8.56 12.91
C SER A 175 -22.32 -7.18 13.55
N PRO A 176 -22.43 -6.07 12.78
CA PRO A 176 -22.55 -4.73 13.35
C PRO A 176 -23.69 -4.71 14.38
N LYS A 177 -23.44 -4.16 15.58
CA LYS A 177 -24.53 -3.95 16.55
C LYS A 177 -25.43 -2.84 15.98
N PRO A 178 -26.76 -3.00 15.98
CA PRO A 178 -27.65 -1.90 15.63
C PRO A 178 -27.40 -0.74 16.61
N ASN A 179 -27.11 0.44 16.08
CA ASN A 179 -26.91 1.64 16.89
C ASN A 179 -28.26 2.02 17.51
N PRO A 180 -28.39 2.21 18.84
CA PRO A 180 -29.68 2.50 19.49
C PRO A 180 -30.33 3.83 19.08
N GLU A 181 -29.64 4.69 18.33
CA GLU A 181 -30.07 6.07 18.05
C GLU A 181 -30.98 6.24 16.82
N GLU A 182 -31.24 5.19 16.04
CA GLU A 182 -32.05 5.29 14.80
C GLU A 182 -33.47 4.71 14.90
N CYS A 183 -34.04 4.57 16.10
CA CYS A 183 -35.44 4.14 16.25
C CYS A 183 -36.46 5.29 16.45
N ASN A 184 -36.02 6.55 16.51
CA ASN A 184 -36.92 7.68 16.72
C ASN A 184 -36.64 8.82 15.74
N LYS A 185 -37.16 8.70 14.52
CA LYS A 185 -37.64 9.83 13.69
C LYS A 185 -38.16 9.32 12.34
N THR A 186 -39.37 8.79 12.31
CA THR A 186 -40.23 8.93 11.12
C THR A 186 -41.71 8.85 11.52
N SER A 187 -42.21 9.90 12.16
CA SER A 187 -43.65 10.20 12.16
C SER A 187 -43.84 11.71 12.35
N SER A 188 -43.71 12.45 11.25
CA SER A 188 -44.47 13.69 10.99
C SER A 188 -44.05 14.25 9.64
N ALA A 189 -44.87 13.98 8.63
CA ALA A 189 -45.01 14.87 7.49
C ALA A 189 -45.72 16.14 7.98
N ASP A 190 -45.14 17.32 7.75
CA ASP A 190 -45.77 18.42 7.01
C ASP A 190 -44.99 19.74 7.13
N SER A 191 -45.06 20.49 6.03
CA SER A 191 -44.94 21.95 5.87
C SER A 191 -43.59 22.58 5.54
N ASP A 192 -43.61 23.22 4.37
CA ASP A 192 -42.71 24.20 3.78
C ASP A 192 -42.34 25.37 4.72
N ASP A 193 -41.13 25.93 4.56
CA ASP A 193 -40.95 27.37 4.29
C ASP A 193 -39.54 27.69 3.76
N GLN A 194 -39.49 28.66 2.84
CA GLN A 194 -38.28 29.20 2.23
C GLN A 194 -37.65 30.26 3.13
N SER A 195 -36.32 30.27 3.24
CA SER A 195 -35.60 31.55 3.34
C SER A 195 -34.16 31.43 2.84
N GLN A 196 -33.83 32.30 1.89
CA GLN A 196 -32.50 32.59 1.40
C GLN A 196 -31.77 33.48 2.42
N THR A 197 -30.50 33.20 2.68
CA THR A 197 -29.46 34.21 2.89
C THR A 197 -28.05 33.61 2.74
N LYS A 198 -27.29 34.16 1.78
CA LYS A 198 -25.82 34.24 1.70
C LYS A 198 -25.49 35.76 1.96
N PRO A 199 -24.25 36.26 2.22
CA PRO A 199 -22.96 35.63 1.92
C PRO A 199 -21.73 35.95 2.85
N GLN A 200 -20.56 35.43 2.42
CA GLN A 200 -19.15 35.85 2.64
C GLN A 200 -18.36 35.23 3.82
N ASP A 201 -17.33 34.42 3.52
CA ASP A 201 -15.86 34.70 3.37
C ASP A 201 -15.19 34.36 4.72
N THR A 202 -14.17 33.52 4.91
CA THR A 202 -12.80 33.36 4.36
C THR A 202 -12.30 32.04 5.02
N GLU A 203 -11.42 31.19 4.51
CA GLU A 203 -9.97 31.37 4.39
C GLU A 203 -9.36 30.09 3.79
N ALA A 204 -8.44 30.27 2.85
CA ALA A 204 -7.64 29.21 2.27
C ALA A 204 -6.56 28.77 3.25
N ALA A 205 -6.55 27.49 3.62
CA ALA A 205 -5.42 26.87 4.30
C ALA A 205 -4.61 26.08 3.26
N THR A 206 -3.41 26.58 3.03
CA THR A 206 -2.31 26.04 2.24
C THR A 206 -2.08 24.55 2.51
N ALA A 207 -2.07 23.74 1.45
CA ALA A 207 -1.71 22.33 1.51
C ALA A 207 -0.18 22.17 1.60
N GLU A 208 0.28 21.54 2.68
CA GLU A 208 1.61 20.95 2.80
C GLU A 208 1.68 19.64 1.98
N PRO A 209 2.85 19.22 1.47
CA PRO A 209 2.96 18.11 0.52
C PRO A 209 2.69 16.76 1.20
N VAL A 210 1.74 16.01 0.64
CA VAL A 210 1.09 14.79 1.16
C VAL A 210 1.91 13.49 1.08
N THR A 211 3.12 13.53 0.54
CA THR A 211 4.00 12.34 0.46
C THR A 211 4.35 11.78 1.84
N ALA A 212 4.42 12.66 2.86
CA ALA A 212 4.85 12.27 4.21
C ALA A 212 3.82 11.41 4.96
N VAL A 213 2.52 11.50 4.63
CA VAL A 213 1.46 10.75 5.34
C VAL A 213 1.39 9.30 4.83
N GLU A 214 1.56 9.10 3.53
CA GLU A 214 1.65 7.77 2.92
C GLU A 214 2.92 7.04 3.35
N GLU A 215 4.04 7.74 3.47
CA GLU A 215 5.32 7.19 3.93
C GLU A 215 5.25 6.79 5.41
N LYS A 216 4.65 7.63 6.27
CA LYS A 216 4.62 7.40 7.73
C LYS A 216 3.74 6.21 8.15
N VAL A 217 2.63 5.94 7.45
CA VAL A 217 1.79 4.76 7.71
C VAL A 217 2.51 3.48 7.26
N VAL A 218 3.20 3.53 6.12
CA VAL A 218 3.96 2.40 5.57
C VAL A 218 5.17 2.05 6.45
N ASP A 219 5.89 3.05 6.96
CA ASP A 219 7.01 2.86 7.88
C ASP A 219 6.58 2.16 9.18
N GLN A 220 5.41 2.53 9.73
CA GLN A 220 4.86 1.88 10.93
C GLN A 220 4.49 0.42 10.68
N ILE A 221 3.89 0.10 9.53
CA ILE A 221 3.53 -1.27 9.16
C ILE A 221 4.78 -2.15 8.97
N ALA A 222 5.88 -1.58 8.46
CA ALA A 222 7.15 -2.28 8.31
C ALA A 222 7.81 -2.60 9.66
N GLU A 223 7.64 -1.74 10.67
CA GLU A 223 8.21 -1.94 12.00
C GLU A 223 7.45 -3.02 12.80
N GLU A 224 6.11 -3.04 12.72
CA GLU A 224 5.29 -4.06 13.41
C GLU A 224 5.39 -5.46 12.79
N ALA A 225 5.52 -5.57 11.45
CA ALA A 225 5.66 -6.88 10.79
C ALA A 225 6.99 -7.60 11.10
N GLY A 226 7.98 -6.88 11.67
CA GLY A 226 9.29 -7.41 12.05
C GLY A 226 9.35 -8.12 13.41
N GLN A 227 8.29 -8.08 14.21
CA GLN A 227 8.26 -8.67 15.56
C GLN A 227 7.21 -9.78 15.66
N THR A 228 7.51 -10.96 15.09
CA THR A 228 6.81 -12.19 15.48
C THR A 228 7.77 -13.16 16.15
N VAL A 229 7.44 -13.42 17.42
CA VAL A 229 8.17 -14.18 18.43
C VAL A 229 8.12 -15.68 18.11
N VAL A 230 9.28 -16.33 18.13
CA VAL A 230 9.44 -17.80 18.13
C VAL A 230 8.93 -18.39 19.46
N PRO A 231 8.01 -19.38 19.50
CA PRO A 231 7.66 -20.06 20.73
C PRO A 231 8.70 -21.13 21.08
N GLY A 232 9.19 -21.06 22.32
CA GLY A 232 10.28 -21.88 22.85
C GLY A 232 9.92 -23.31 23.26
N ALA A 233 10.95 -24.15 23.28
CA ALA A 233 10.98 -25.41 24.01
C ALA A 233 11.55 -25.16 25.42
N ASN A 234 10.83 -25.60 26.45
CA ASN A 234 11.23 -25.49 27.85
C ASN A 234 11.82 -26.82 28.31
N ALA A 235 13.07 -26.79 28.77
CA ALA A 235 13.65 -27.75 29.71
C ALA A 235 14.62 -26.96 30.59
N GLY A 236 14.36 -26.96 31.90
CA GLY A 236 14.98 -26.05 32.86
C GLY A 236 16.36 -26.48 33.32
N GLU A 237 17.11 -25.52 33.89
CA GLU A 237 17.88 -25.69 35.14
C GLU A 237 18.42 -24.31 35.59
N ASN A 238 18.35 -24.05 36.90
CA ASN A 238 18.91 -22.88 37.56
C ASN A 238 20.40 -23.10 37.86
N VAL A 239 21.32 -22.18 37.50
CA VAL A 239 22.46 -21.75 38.34
C VAL A 239 22.93 -20.34 37.92
N ALA A 240 23.23 -19.51 38.91
CA ALA A 240 23.67 -18.12 38.83
C ALA A 240 25.06 -17.88 38.21
N ALA A 241 25.25 -16.75 37.52
CA ALA A 241 26.51 -15.99 37.44
C ALA A 241 26.25 -14.60 36.83
N GLY A 242 26.88 -13.57 37.40
CA GLY A 242 26.59 -12.16 37.16
C GLY A 242 27.12 -11.56 35.86
N ASP A 243 26.53 -10.40 35.58
CA ASP A 243 27.06 -9.17 34.98
C ASP A 243 27.76 -9.18 33.59
N ASN A 244 27.54 -8.08 32.87
CA ASN A 244 28.25 -7.61 31.67
C ASN A 244 27.71 -7.98 30.26
N ARG A 245 26.41 -7.73 29.99
CA ARG A 245 25.83 -7.75 28.62
C ARG A 245 25.55 -6.37 28.00
N ASN A 246 25.57 -5.29 28.78
CA ASN A 246 25.23 -3.95 28.30
C ASN A 246 26.38 -3.20 27.60
N GLY A 247 27.64 -3.63 27.77
CA GLY A 247 28.79 -2.97 27.12
C GLY A 247 28.96 -3.31 25.62
N LEU A 248 28.68 -4.55 25.24
CA LEU A 248 28.98 -5.06 23.89
C LEU A 248 27.94 -4.62 22.85
N VAL A 249 26.69 -4.41 23.24
CA VAL A 249 25.60 -3.94 22.36
C VAL A 249 25.85 -2.48 21.95
N ARG A 250 26.21 -1.63 22.91
CA ARG A 250 26.45 -0.19 22.68
C ARG A 250 27.66 0.07 21.77
N GLN A 251 28.69 -0.77 21.88
CA GLN A 251 29.89 -0.67 21.05
C GLN A 251 29.63 -1.12 19.60
N ARG A 252 28.73 -2.09 19.40
CA ARG A 252 28.33 -2.59 18.08
C ARG A 252 27.42 -1.59 17.35
N GLU A 253 26.51 -0.93 18.06
CA GLU A 253 25.67 0.15 17.52
C GLU A 253 26.53 1.36 17.09
N GLN A 254 27.44 1.82 17.94
CA GLN A 254 28.33 2.96 17.62
C GLN A 254 29.25 2.67 16.43
N ALA A 255 29.77 1.44 16.29
CA ALA A 255 30.56 1.04 15.14
C ALA A 255 29.73 1.01 13.84
N THR A 256 28.49 0.50 13.88
CA THR A 256 27.60 0.49 12.70
C THR A 256 27.13 1.88 12.27
N VAL A 257 26.91 2.80 13.22
CA VAL A 257 26.57 4.20 12.93
C VAL A 257 27.76 4.94 12.33
N ALA A 258 28.98 4.73 12.86
CA ALA A 258 30.20 5.34 12.33
C ALA A 258 30.53 4.88 10.89
N VAL A 259 30.34 3.59 10.58
CA VAL A 259 30.55 3.04 9.23
C VAL A 259 29.52 3.60 8.24
N ARG A 260 28.24 3.69 8.62
CA ARG A 260 27.19 4.31 7.78
C ARG A 260 27.43 5.80 7.54
N ALA A 261 27.90 6.52 8.55
CA ALA A 261 28.26 7.94 8.40
C ALA A 261 29.48 8.15 7.49
N ALA A 262 30.47 7.25 7.55
CA ALA A 262 31.63 7.29 6.68
C ALA A 262 31.27 6.99 5.20
N GLN A 263 30.35 6.05 4.96
CA GLN A 263 29.86 5.74 3.62
C GLN A 263 29.10 6.90 2.97
N ARG A 264 28.18 7.57 3.70
CA ARG A 264 27.48 8.76 3.18
C ARG A 264 28.44 9.87 2.73
N ARG A 265 29.54 10.07 3.48
CA ARG A 265 30.56 11.09 3.18
C ARG A 265 31.35 10.84 1.90
N GLY A 266 31.44 9.60 1.45
CA GLY A 266 32.08 9.21 0.19
C GLY A 266 31.18 9.49 -1.02
N ASP A 267 29.90 9.14 -0.91
CA ASP A 267 28.92 9.29 -1.98
C ASP A 267 28.63 10.77 -2.28
N ASP A 268 28.51 11.61 -1.24
CA ASP A 268 28.28 13.06 -1.40
C ASP A 268 29.41 13.73 -2.20
N ARG A 269 30.67 13.30 -2.00
CA ARG A 269 31.81 13.83 -2.74
C ARG A 269 31.73 13.42 -4.21
N LEU A 270 31.38 12.16 -4.51
CA LEU A 270 31.25 11.67 -5.88
C LEU A 270 30.14 12.41 -6.65
N PHE A 271 28.97 12.62 -6.01
CA PHE A 271 27.90 13.42 -6.63
C PHE A 271 28.28 14.88 -6.83
N THR A 272 29.07 15.46 -5.93
CA THR A 272 29.57 16.84 -6.07
C THR A 272 30.54 16.96 -7.25
N TRP A 273 31.48 16.01 -7.43
CA TRP A 273 32.38 16.00 -8.59
C TRP A 273 31.64 15.77 -9.91
N ALA A 274 30.61 14.92 -9.92
CA ALA A 274 29.77 14.70 -11.09
C ALA A 274 28.99 15.98 -11.50
N ALA A 275 28.43 16.70 -10.52
CA ALA A 275 27.75 17.97 -10.76
C ALA A 275 28.69 19.08 -11.28
N VAL A 276 29.91 19.16 -10.74
CA VAL A 276 30.94 20.09 -11.24
C VAL A 276 31.38 19.72 -12.66
N GLY A 277 31.56 18.43 -12.96
CA GLY A 277 31.87 17.97 -14.32
C GLY A 277 30.77 18.31 -15.32
N LEU A 278 29.50 18.11 -14.94
CA LEU A 278 28.35 18.40 -15.80
C LEU A 278 28.22 19.91 -16.10
N THR A 279 28.44 20.77 -15.11
CA THR A 279 28.38 22.23 -15.29
C THR A 279 29.48 22.73 -16.22
N ILE A 280 30.72 22.24 -16.08
CA ILE A 280 31.82 22.57 -16.99
C ILE A 280 31.50 22.12 -18.42
N ALA A 281 30.96 20.91 -18.60
CA ALA A 281 30.60 20.41 -19.92
C ALA A 281 29.54 21.29 -20.61
N ILE A 282 28.52 21.73 -19.87
CA ILE A 282 27.48 22.65 -20.37
C ILE A 282 28.10 23.98 -20.80
N VAL A 283 28.98 24.58 -19.98
CA VAL A 283 29.65 25.84 -20.31
C VAL A 283 30.52 25.71 -21.57
N VAL A 284 31.27 24.62 -21.71
CA VAL A 284 32.08 24.35 -22.92
C VAL A 284 31.18 24.19 -24.16
N LEU A 285 30.03 23.53 -24.04
CA LEU A 285 29.08 23.40 -25.15
C LEU A 285 28.47 24.75 -25.54
N LEU A 286 28.17 25.62 -24.57
CA LEU A 286 27.67 26.97 -24.82
C LEU A 286 28.73 27.86 -25.48
N LEU A 287 29.98 27.80 -25.02
CA LEU A 287 31.10 28.52 -25.65
C LEU A 287 31.36 28.01 -27.07
N LYS A 288 31.33 26.69 -27.29
CA LYS A 288 31.47 26.08 -28.62
C LYS A 288 30.31 26.48 -29.54
N LYS A 289 29.10 26.61 -29.02
CA LYS A 289 27.93 27.13 -29.75
C LYS A 289 28.12 28.62 -30.09
N LEU A 290 28.67 29.42 -29.17
CA LEU A 290 28.97 30.84 -29.38
C LEU A 290 30.04 31.05 -30.47
N VAL A 291 31.16 30.32 -30.41
CA VAL A 291 32.23 30.38 -31.43
C VAL A 291 31.72 29.93 -32.80
N ARG A 292 30.86 28.91 -32.83
CA ARG A 292 30.25 28.41 -34.07
C ARG A 292 29.17 29.36 -34.62
N SER A 293 28.53 30.14 -33.75
CA SER A 293 27.57 31.20 -34.11
C SER A 293 28.26 32.49 -34.58
N SER A 294 29.45 32.81 -34.09
CA SER A 294 30.22 34.00 -34.49
C SER A 294 30.99 33.81 -35.81
N GLY A 295 31.08 32.59 -36.34
CA GLY A 295 31.79 32.26 -37.58
C GLY A 295 31.01 32.46 -38.90
N HIS A 296 29.80 33.04 -38.88
CA HIS A 296 28.97 33.22 -40.09
C HIS A 296 28.71 34.70 -40.47
N GLY A 297 29.57 35.63 -40.03
CA GLY A 297 29.43 37.06 -40.32
C GLY A 297 30.70 37.71 -40.86
N ALA A 298 31.31 37.14 -41.89
CA ALA A 298 32.41 37.80 -42.61
C ALA A 298 32.41 37.37 -44.08
N LEU A 299 31.53 37.98 -44.88
CA LEU A 299 31.65 38.11 -46.33
C LEU A 299 30.54 39.06 -46.79
N PHE A 300 30.92 40.27 -47.20
CA PHE A 300 30.35 41.10 -48.28
C PHE A 300 30.80 42.56 -48.05
N MET A 301 32.01 42.87 -48.53
CA MET A 301 32.31 44.15 -49.17
C MET A 301 32.31 43.83 -50.68
N ASP A 302 31.44 44.46 -51.47
CA ASP A 302 31.85 45.32 -52.58
C ASP A 302 30.66 46.07 -53.24
N GLU A 303 31.00 47.20 -53.85
CA GLU A 303 30.35 47.91 -54.96
C GLU A 303 29.21 48.92 -54.70
N SER A 304 29.58 50.21 -54.51
CA SER A 304 29.27 51.35 -55.40
C SER A 304 29.75 52.68 -54.82
#